data_AF-A0A382W7K3-F1
#
_entry.id   AF-A0A382W7K3-F1
#
_cell.length_a   1.000
_cell.length_b   1.000
_cell.length_c   1.000
_cell.angle_alpha   90.00
_cell.angle_beta   90.00
_cell.angle_gamma   90.00
#
_symmetry.space_group_name_H-M   'P 1'
#
loop_
_entity.id
_entity.type
_entity.pdbx_description
1 polymer ?
#
loop_
_entity_poly.entity_id
_entity_poly.type
_entity_poly.pdbx_seq_one_letter_code
_entity_poly.pdbx_strand_id
1 'polypeptide(L)'
;YYRDILFKEKGFLYDDPEDVATRMNPLVDSLQTLYSDQIEIDTDLFESIELTSIDMTVIQQGVPFPKVVPPFPIFTNDNRLDYGRRKEY
;
A
#
# COMPACT_ATOMS: atom_id res chain seq x y z
N TYR A 1 -0.89 2.40 18.57
CA TYR A 1 -0.47 3.46 19.51
C TYR A 1 0.81 4.15 19.05
N TYR A 2 2.00 3.53 19.15
CA TYR A 2 3.25 4.19 18.71
C TYR A 2 3.33 4.47 17.20
N ARG A 3 2.83 3.55 16.38
CA ARG A 3 2.76 3.70 14.91
C ARG A 3 1.97 4.95 14.49
N ASP A 4 0.81 5.14 15.11
CA ASP A 4 -0.14 6.19 14.70
C ASP A 4 0.37 7.58 15.14
N ILE A 5 1.06 7.67 16.28
CA ILE A 5 1.75 8.89 16.72
C ILE A 5 2.88 9.23 15.74
N LEU A 6 3.72 8.25 15.38
CA LEU A 6 4.82 8.45 14.43
C LEU A 6 4.32 8.92 13.07
N PHE A 7 3.27 8.29 12.54
CA PHE A 7 2.70 8.67 11.25
C PHE A 7 2.01 10.03 11.28
N LYS A 8 1.43 10.43 12.43
CA LYS A 8 0.90 11.78 12.62
C LYS A 8 2.02 12.83 12.62
N GLU A 9 3.09 12.60 13.38
CA GLU A 9 4.24 13.51 13.48
C GLU A 9 4.97 13.67 12.13
N LYS A 10 5.02 12.60 11.34
CA LYS A 10 5.64 12.60 10.00
C LYS A 10 4.71 13.10 8.89
N GLY A 11 3.46 13.46 9.20
CA GLY A 11 2.49 13.95 8.24
C GLY A 11 1.85 12.86 7.35
N PHE A 12 2.08 11.58 7.61
CA PHE A 12 1.58 10.48 6.76
C PHE A 12 0.09 10.14 6.95
N LEU A 13 -0.55 10.62 8.02
CA LEU A 13 -1.97 10.29 8.31
C LEU A 13 -2.99 11.29 7.77
N TYR A 14 -2.61 12.54 7.55
CA TYR A 14 -3.55 13.64 7.28
C TYR A 14 -3.16 14.52 6.10
N ASP A 15 -1.98 14.27 5.52
CA ASP A 15 -1.54 14.98 4.32
C ASP A 15 -2.14 14.34 3.07
N ASP A 16 -2.08 15.05 1.94
CA ASP A 16 -2.59 14.52 0.69
C ASP A 16 -1.85 13.22 0.31
N PRO A 17 -2.56 12.10 0.04
CA PRO A 17 -1.92 10.83 -0.25
C PRO A 17 -0.95 10.87 -1.44
N GLU A 18 -1.24 11.70 -2.45
CA GLU A 18 -0.39 11.84 -3.63
C GLU A 18 0.92 12.57 -3.28
N ASP A 19 0.82 13.59 -2.43
CA ASP A 19 1.99 14.32 -1.93
C ASP A 19 2.86 13.43 -1.03
N VAL A 20 2.23 12.59 -0.20
CA VAL A 20 2.95 11.60 0.62
C VAL A 20 3.67 10.60 -0.28
N ALA A 21 2.98 10.02 -1.26
CA ALA A 21 3.57 9.08 -2.22
C ALA A 21 4.74 9.70 -2.98
N THR A 22 4.57 10.91 -3.51
CA THR A 22 5.62 11.63 -4.26
C THR A 22 6.89 11.83 -3.43
N ARG A 23 6.77 12.18 -2.14
CA ARG A 23 7.93 12.32 -1.24
C ARG A 23 8.59 10.99 -0.90
N MET A 24 7.83 9.91 -0.92
CA MET A 24 8.27 8.58 -0.50
C MET A 24 8.81 7.72 -1.64
N ASN A 25 8.40 7.96 -2.89
CA ASN A 25 8.88 7.22 -4.06
C ASN A 25 10.41 7.06 -4.10
N PRO A 26 11.25 8.11 -3.91
CA PRO A 26 12.70 7.92 -3.95
C PRO A 26 13.25 6.91 -2.92
N LEU A 27 12.62 6.85 -1.74
CA LEU A 27 12.98 5.89 -0.71
C LEU A 27 12.47 4.48 -1.07
N VAL A 28 11.23 4.39 -1.57
CA VAL A 28 10.62 3.13 -2.00
C VAL A 28 11.40 2.51 -3.15
N ASP A 29 11.72 3.28 -4.20
CA ASP A 29 12.49 2.84 -5.36
C ASP A 29 13.87 2.33 -4.96
N SER A 30 14.52 3.03 -4.02
CA SER A 30 15.82 2.63 -3.49
C SER A 30 15.74 1.28 -2.75
N LEU A 31 14.69 1.06 -1.96
CA LEU A 31 14.48 -0.20 -1.24
C LEU A 31 14.10 -1.33 -2.20
N GLN A 32 13.22 -1.08 -3.17
CA GLN A 32 12.85 -2.04 -4.20
C GLN A 32 14.07 -2.49 -4.99
N THR A 33 14.93 -1.57 -5.38
CA THR A 33 16.20 -1.88 -6.07
C THR A 33 17.13 -2.70 -5.17
N LEU A 34 17.34 -2.26 -3.92
CA LEU A 34 18.27 -2.89 -2.98
C LEU A 34 17.89 -4.34 -2.63
N TYR A 35 16.59 -4.59 -2.50
CA TYR A 35 16.06 -5.91 -2.11
C TYR A 35 15.48 -6.70 -3.28
N SER A 36 15.63 -6.23 -4.52
CA SER A 36 15.07 -6.86 -5.72
C SER A 36 15.43 -8.34 -5.81
N ASP A 37 16.67 -8.70 -5.50
CA ASP A 37 17.12 -10.09 -5.52
C ASP A 37 16.45 -10.97 -4.45
N GLN A 38 15.85 -10.40 -3.42
CA GLN A 38 15.20 -11.14 -2.32
C GLN A 38 13.67 -11.18 -2.46
N ILE A 39 13.12 -10.48 -3.46
CA ILE A 39 11.69 -10.38 -3.69
C ILE A 39 11.32 -11.32 -4.82
N GLU A 40 10.49 -12.31 -4.53
CA GLU A 40 9.89 -13.18 -5.53
C GLU A 40 8.42 -12.82 -5.70
N ILE A 41 7.99 -12.66 -6.96
CA ILE A 41 6.63 -12.28 -7.32
C ILE A 41 6.00 -13.42 -8.12
N ASP A 42 4.89 -13.94 -7.62
CA ASP A 42 4.07 -14.91 -8.34
C ASP A 42 3.15 -14.16 -9.32
N THR A 43 3.69 -13.85 -10.50
CA THR A 43 2.94 -13.14 -11.54
C THR A 43 1.79 -13.98 -12.09
N ASP A 44 1.90 -15.32 -12.06
CA ASP A 44 0.82 -16.18 -12.56
C ASP A 44 -0.40 -16.12 -11.64
N LEU A 45 -0.19 -16.15 -10.32
CA LEU A 45 -1.27 -15.94 -9.35
C LEU A 45 -1.84 -14.52 -9.44
N PHE A 46 -0.99 -13.51 -9.59
CA PHE A 46 -1.43 -12.12 -9.72
C PHE A 46 -2.36 -11.92 -10.92
N GLU A 47 -1.97 -12.42 -12.09
CA GLU A 47 -2.78 -12.33 -13.32
C GLU A 47 -4.06 -13.19 -13.27
N SER A 48 -4.14 -14.15 -12.35
CA SER A 48 -5.36 -14.94 -12.13
C SER A 48 -6.42 -14.23 -11.26
N ILE A 49 -6.08 -13.08 -10.67
CA ILE A 49 -7.02 -12.31 -9.83
C ILE A 49 -8.11 -11.71 -10.72
N GLU A 50 -9.36 -12.07 -10.42
CA GLU A 50 -10.54 -11.48 -11.07
C GLU A 50 -11.21 -10.45 -10.15
N LEU A 51 -11.39 -9.23 -10.65
CA LEU A 51 -12.17 -8.21 -9.96
C LEU A 51 -13.65 -8.56 -10.03
N THR A 52 -14.23 -8.89 -8.88
CA THR A 52 -15.68 -9.06 -8.76
C THR A 52 -16.38 -7.70 -8.71
N SER A 53 -17.59 -7.59 -9.25
CA SER A 53 -18.43 -6.38 -9.19
C SER A 53 -19.10 -6.15 -7.83
N ILE A 54 -18.68 -6.87 -6.78
CA ILE A 54 -19.23 -6.73 -5.44
C ILE A 54 -18.56 -5.53 -4.77
N ASP A 55 -19.32 -4.47 -4.58
CA ASP A 55 -18.85 -3.29 -3.83
C ASP A 55 -18.51 -3.68 -2.38
N MET A 56 -17.24 -3.54 -2.02
CA MET A 56 -16.77 -3.82 -0.67
C MET A 56 -17.24 -2.71 0.29
N THR A 57 -18.32 -2.97 1.02
CA THR A 57 -18.86 -2.04 2.03
C THR A 57 -18.51 -2.52 3.43
N VAL A 58 -17.59 -1.83 4.11
CA VAL A 58 -17.23 -2.11 5.51
C VAL A 58 -18.07 -1.22 6.44
N ILE A 59 -18.93 -1.83 7.25
CA ILE A 59 -19.76 -1.14 8.26
C ILE A 59 -19.39 -1.67 9.64
N GLN A 60 -18.88 -0.82 10.53
CA GLN A 60 -18.73 -1.16 11.95
C GLN A 60 -20.07 -0.97 12.68
N GLN A 61 -20.67 -2.05 13.19
CA GLN A 61 -21.92 -1.95 13.96
C GLN A 61 -21.66 -1.36 15.35
N GLY A 62 -22.54 -0.46 15.81
CA GLY A 62 -22.55 0.06 17.19
C GLY A 62 -21.77 1.37 17.43
N VAL A 63 -21.30 2.06 16.39
CA VAL A 63 -20.62 3.37 16.52
C VAL A 63 -21.31 4.45 15.67
N PRO A 64 -21.33 5.73 16.13
CA PRO A 64 -22.01 6.83 15.42
C PRO A 64 -21.37 7.23 14.07
N PHE A 65 -20.20 6.68 13.74
CA PHE A 65 -19.53 6.85 12.44
C PHE A 65 -19.00 5.49 11.95
N PRO A 66 -19.84 4.65 11.33
CA PRO A 66 -19.51 3.24 11.04
C PRO A 66 -18.53 3.03 9.88
N LYS A 67 -18.14 4.10 9.17
CA LYS A 67 -17.12 4.08 8.12
C LYS A 67 -15.75 4.31 8.77
N VAL A 68 -15.16 3.25 9.29
CA VAL A 68 -13.81 3.28 9.86
C VAL A 68 -12.86 2.60 8.89
N VAL A 69 -12.57 3.29 7.78
CA VAL A 69 -11.33 3.00 7.05
C VAL A 69 -10.31 3.96 7.62
N PRO A 70 -9.39 3.53 8.50
CA PRO A 70 -8.24 4.38 8.80
C PRO A 70 -7.55 4.69 7.47
N PRO A 71 -7.14 5.94 7.21
CA PRO A 71 -6.35 6.23 6.03
C PRO A 71 -5.10 5.35 6.11
N PHE A 72 -5.04 4.30 5.30
CA PHE A 72 -3.81 3.57 5.11
C PHE A 72 -2.89 4.54 4.35
N PRO A 73 -1.74 4.91 4.91
CA PRO A 73 -0.83 5.81 4.22
C PRO A 73 -0.39 5.14 2.92
N ILE A 74 -0.66 5.80 1.80
CA ILE A 74 -0.17 5.40 0.49
C ILE A 74 1.27 5.91 0.41
N PHE A 75 2.25 4.99 0.49
CA PHE A 75 3.67 5.33 0.48
C PHE A 75 4.28 5.36 -0.92
N THR A 76 3.56 4.85 -1.92
CA THR A 76 3.96 4.94 -3.31
C THR A 76 2.70 4.92 -4.19
N ASN A 77 2.76 5.65 -5.29
CA ASN A 77 1.79 5.61 -6.37
C ASN A 77 2.36 4.86 -7.59
N ASP A 78 3.55 4.26 -7.46
CA ASP A 78 4.12 3.40 -8.49
C ASP A 78 3.30 2.11 -8.58
N ASN A 79 2.95 1.76 -9.81
CA ASN A 79 2.15 0.60 -10.16
C ASN A 79 2.91 -0.38 -11.07
N ARG A 80 4.21 -0.13 -11.32
CA ARG A 80 5.05 -0.99 -12.13
C ARG A 80 5.65 -2.09 -11.26
N LEU A 81 5.64 -3.30 -11.80
CA LEU A 81 6.34 -4.46 -11.23
C LEU A 81 7.67 -4.62 -11.96
N ASP A 82 8.59 -3.67 -11.80
CA ASP A 82 9.95 -3.68 -12.41
C ASP A 82 11.08 -3.96 -11.40
N TYR A 83 10.71 -4.45 -10.22
CA TYR A 83 11.60 -4.99 -9.20
C TYR A 83 11.23 -6.45 -8.90
N GLY A 84 12.11 -7.15 -8.19
CA GLY A 84 11.91 -8.55 -7.86
C GLY A 84 12.26 -9.48 -9.01
N ARG A 85 12.05 -10.76 -8.77
CA ARG A 85 12.17 -11.83 -9.77
C ARG A 85 10.86 -12.60 -9.85
N ARG A 86 10.53 -13.11 -11.04
CA ARG A 86 9.39 -14.02 -11.17
C ARG A 86 9.68 -15.27 -10.33
N LYS A 87 8.69 -15.69 -9.56
CA LYS A 87 8.75 -16.95 -8.81
C LYS A 87 8.75 -18.12 -9.80
N GLU A 88 9.85 -18.88 -9.82
CA GLU A 88 9.96 -20.12 -10.60
C GLU A 88 9.61 -21.31 -9.68
N TYR A 89 8.82 -22.26 -10.19
CA TYR A 89 8.40 -23.48 -9.49
C TYR A 89 9.13 -24.71 -10.03
#